data_AF-A0A061PGY3-F1
#
_entry.id   AF-A0A061PGY3-F1
#
_cell.length_a   1.000
_cell.length_b   1.000
_cell.length_c   1.000
_cell.angle_alpha   90.00
_cell.angle_beta   90.00
_cell.angle_gamma   90.00
#
_symmetry.space_group_name_H-M   'P 1'
#
loop_
_entity.id
_entity.type
_entity.pdbx_description
1 polymer ?
#
loop_
_entity_poly.entity_id
_entity_poly.type
_entity_poly.pdbx_seq_one_letter_code
_entity_poly.pdbx_strand_id
1 'polypeptide(L)'
;MQQLSDKVITQTVNILETINESLNMYQQAYQDEDIQKMIEYLSVTVEGWNAIEPSVRQLNTMGKEIERIQSDLRGIVEFAENGNMINAYQIIQFSLNHELANVKNGLYQYISSNKEELLVGVYLPNNNPLKVMPENRIKALVAEAKKTNTKLIFFSDEDVLLEHKQVHASVWNMDSEQKETTPFPDVIDNIGMRESQSEIENVLRDQVPFIKFGIGNKLFLPMELVKRKSPFAKYFIPFKLINNEEVAINFIYVQKKVVIKPIAGRQGQSIYFVDKINKHFVVKEHKKKYSLMEEQLKDFIGKLLLEGNYIVQKYVKAQTKKKSPFDIRAHVQKNGHGNWVLTKIYPRIGNKKSILSNISRGGHTEELSNFLRKEFISNAHNLENELINLSLNLTTHIDQIYRSAIDELGLDLTIDANKRIWVHEVNLAPQTTFHEEERAVNTIAYSRFIAKNGIVFN
;
A
#
# COMPACT_ATOMS: atom_id res chain seq x y z
N MET A 1 13.33 -23.05 27.64
CA MET A 1 14.18 -22.56 26.52
C MET A 1 14.91 -21.35 27.04
N GLN A 2 16.24 -21.38 27.06
CA GLN A 2 17.03 -20.28 27.62
C GLN A 2 17.07 -19.17 26.55
N GLN A 3 16.56 -17.99 26.89
CA GLN A 3 16.56 -16.84 25.98
C GLN A 3 18.01 -16.44 25.71
N LEU A 4 18.41 -16.35 24.44
CA LEU A 4 19.72 -15.82 24.05
C LEU A 4 19.88 -14.40 24.62
N SER A 5 21.07 -14.07 25.13
CA SER A 5 21.34 -12.71 25.60
C SER A 5 21.46 -11.74 24.43
N ASP A 6 21.08 -10.48 24.64
CA ASP A 6 21.15 -9.41 23.62
C ASP A 6 22.55 -9.30 23.00
N LYS A 7 23.60 -9.56 23.79
CA LYS A 7 24.99 -9.57 23.33
C LYS A 7 25.25 -10.68 22.30
N VAL A 8 24.74 -11.89 22.55
CA VAL A 8 24.90 -13.03 21.64
C VAL A 8 24.10 -12.80 20.36
N ILE A 9 22.90 -12.21 20.47
CA ILE A 9 22.07 -11.88 19.31
C ILE A 9 22.74 -10.82 18.45
N THR A 10 23.23 -9.74 19.05
CA THR A 10 23.96 -8.67 18.34
C THR A 10 25.19 -9.22 17.63
N GLN A 11 25.97 -10.05 18.33
CA GLN A 11 27.15 -10.69 17.73
C GLN A 11 26.78 -11.61 16.56
N THR A 12 25.66 -12.34 16.67
CA THR A 12 25.15 -13.20 15.60
C THR A 12 24.77 -12.39 14.36
N VAL A 13 24.06 -11.28 14.54
CA VAL A 13 23.67 -10.36 13.44
C VAL A 13 24.90 -9.77 12.76
N ASN A 14 25.86 -9.27 13.54
CA ASN A 14 27.08 -8.66 12.97
C ASN A 14 27.88 -9.66 12.13
N ILE A 15 28.06 -10.90 12.63
CA ILE A 15 28.78 -11.93 11.87
C ILE A 15 28.00 -12.31 10.60
N LEU A 16 26.67 -12.35 10.66
CA LEU A 16 25.84 -12.61 9.48
C LEU A 16 25.93 -11.49 8.43
N GLU A 17 26.07 -10.22 8.85
CA GLU A 17 26.38 -9.10 7.95
C GLU A 17 27.76 -9.28 7.32
N THR A 18 28.78 -9.64 8.10
CA THR A 18 30.13 -9.93 7.57
C THR A 18 30.13 -11.08 6.56
N ILE A 19 29.35 -12.15 6.80
CA ILE A 19 29.19 -13.25 5.84
C ILE A 19 28.60 -12.74 4.52
N ASN A 20 27.53 -11.92 4.58
CA ASN A 20 26.91 -11.37 3.36
C ASN A 20 27.87 -10.44 2.59
N GLU A 21 28.62 -9.58 3.29
CA GLU A 21 29.65 -8.75 2.69
C GLU A 21 30.71 -9.62 2.01
N SER A 22 31.17 -10.67 2.68
CA SER A 22 32.17 -11.60 2.13
C SER A 22 31.65 -12.32 0.88
N LEU A 23 30.39 -12.74 0.84
CA LEU A 23 29.78 -13.35 -0.35
C LEU A 23 29.62 -12.36 -1.51
N ASN A 24 29.34 -11.09 -1.23
CA ASN A 24 29.34 -10.05 -2.27
C ASN A 24 30.75 -9.81 -2.84
N MET A 25 31.77 -9.77 -1.98
CA MET A 25 33.16 -9.66 -2.41
C MET A 25 33.62 -10.89 -3.19
N TYR A 26 33.15 -12.09 -2.82
CA TYR A 26 33.39 -13.31 -3.60
C TYR A 26 32.84 -13.22 -5.02
N GLN A 27 31.63 -12.66 -5.20
CA GLN A 27 31.06 -12.47 -6.53
C GLN A 27 31.91 -11.52 -7.39
N GLN A 28 32.43 -10.45 -6.80
CA GLN A 28 33.32 -9.53 -7.49
C GLN A 28 34.65 -10.22 -7.84
N ALA A 29 35.25 -10.95 -6.90
CA ALA A 29 36.48 -11.70 -7.16
C ALA A 29 36.32 -12.77 -8.25
N TYR A 30 35.13 -13.39 -8.35
CA TYR A 30 34.80 -14.30 -9.44
C TYR A 30 34.75 -13.60 -10.80
N GLN A 31 34.20 -12.39 -10.87
CA GLN A 31 34.21 -11.58 -12.10
C GLN A 31 35.62 -11.14 -12.51
N ASP A 32 36.48 -10.89 -11.52
CA ASP A 32 37.87 -10.50 -11.71
C ASP A 32 38.81 -11.71 -11.93
N GLU A 33 38.29 -12.94 -11.93
CA GLU A 33 39.03 -14.21 -12.01
C GLU A 33 40.12 -14.38 -10.91
N ASP A 34 39.94 -13.73 -9.76
CA ASP A 34 40.89 -13.72 -8.62
C ASP A 34 40.61 -14.89 -7.65
N ILE A 35 41.15 -16.06 -8.00
CA ILE A 35 40.98 -17.32 -7.24
C ILE A 35 41.46 -17.19 -5.79
N GLN A 36 42.52 -16.42 -5.52
CA GLN A 36 43.07 -16.31 -4.17
C GLN A 36 42.09 -15.56 -3.26
N LYS A 37 41.57 -14.41 -3.72
CA LYS A 37 40.54 -13.68 -2.97
C LYS A 37 39.25 -14.48 -2.80
N MET A 38 38.87 -15.24 -3.82
CA MET A 38 37.72 -16.13 -3.72
C MET A 38 37.86 -17.13 -2.56
N ILE A 39 39.04 -17.76 -2.40
CA ILE A 39 39.31 -18.69 -1.29
C ILE A 39 39.28 -17.95 0.05
N GLU A 40 39.87 -16.76 0.14
CA GLU A 40 39.86 -15.94 1.35
C GLU A 40 38.43 -15.62 1.80
N TYR A 41 37.56 -15.16 0.90
CA TYR A 41 36.17 -14.84 1.20
C TYR A 41 35.34 -16.10 1.55
N LEU A 42 35.63 -17.24 0.93
CA LEU A 42 35.01 -18.51 1.33
C LEU A 42 35.39 -18.91 2.76
N SER A 43 36.66 -18.71 3.15
CA SER A 43 37.10 -18.99 4.52
C SER A 43 36.34 -18.14 5.54
N VAL A 44 36.23 -16.82 5.28
CA VAL A 44 35.44 -15.90 6.14
C VAL A 44 33.99 -16.34 6.25
N THR A 45 33.39 -16.76 5.14
CA THR A 45 32.00 -17.25 5.10
C THR A 45 31.82 -18.51 5.96
N VAL A 46 32.70 -19.51 5.80
CA VAL A 46 32.63 -20.78 6.52
C VAL A 46 32.91 -20.59 8.02
N GLU A 47 33.95 -19.85 8.37
CA GLU A 47 34.31 -19.55 9.76
C GLU A 47 33.21 -18.73 10.45
N GLY A 48 32.69 -17.71 9.76
CA GLY A 48 31.58 -16.89 10.24
C GLY A 48 30.35 -17.73 10.54
N TRP A 49 29.96 -18.63 9.62
CA TRP A 49 28.81 -19.51 9.84
C TRP A 49 29.02 -20.45 11.02
N ASN A 50 30.18 -21.11 11.11
CA ASN A 50 30.50 -22.01 12.21
C ASN A 50 30.46 -21.31 13.58
N ALA A 51 30.83 -20.02 13.63
CA ALA A 51 30.77 -19.22 14.85
C ALA A 51 29.33 -18.92 15.32
N ILE A 52 28.37 -18.77 14.39
CA ILE A 52 26.98 -18.41 14.71
C ILE A 52 26.00 -19.58 14.71
N GLU A 53 26.30 -20.68 14.03
CA GLU A 53 25.41 -21.84 13.90
C GLU A 53 24.82 -22.31 15.25
N PRO A 54 25.61 -22.46 16.35
CA PRO A 54 25.05 -22.90 17.63
C PRO A 54 24.01 -21.91 18.20
N SER A 55 24.21 -20.61 17.99
CA SER A 55 23.27 -19.56 18.39
C SER A 55 22.00 -19.59 17.53
N VAL A 56 22.15 -19.76 16.22
CA VAL A 56 21.02 -19.85 15.28
C VAL A 56 20.17 -21.10 15.55
N ARG A 57 20.78 -22.25 15.88
CA ARG A 57 20.05 -23.47 16.25
C ARG A 57 19.15 -23.30 17.47
N GLN A 58 19.51 -22.44 18.41
CA GLN A 58 18.69 -22.18 19.61
C GLN A 58 17.38 -21.45 19.30
N LEU A 59 17.23 -20.87 18.09
CA LEU A 59 16.06 -20.09 17.69
C LEU A 59 14.84 -20.96 17.29
N ASN A 60 14.93 -22.29 17.33
CA ASN A 60 13.84 -23.28 17.21
C ASN A 60 12.88 -23.19 15.99
N THR A 61 13.10 -22.28 15.05
CA THR A 61 12.28 -22.09 13.84
C THR A 61 13.02 -22.36 12.52
N MET A 62 14.33 -22.69 12.55
CA MET A 62 15.20 -22.69 11.35
C MET A 62 15.94 -24.01 11.08
N GLY A 63 15.41 -25.15 11.54
CA GLY A 63 16.15 -26.42 11.47
C GLY A 63 16.52 -26.84 10.03
N LYS A 64 15.63 -26.61 9.06
CA LYS A 64 15.84 -27.01 7.66
C LYS A 64 16.82 -26.10 6.94
N GLU A 65 16.73 -24.81 7.19
CA GLU A 65 17.58 -23.76 6.63
C GLU A 65 19.04 -23.99 7.06
N ILE A 66 19.26 -24.31 8.35
CA ILE A 66 20.59 -24.62 8.89
C ILE A 66 21.19 -25.86 8.23
N GLU A 67 20.41 -26.94 8.06
CA GLU A 67 20.89 -28.16 7.38
C GLU A 67 21.26 -27.90 5.92
N ARG A 68 20.49 -27.07 5.22
CA ARG A 68 20.78 -26.66 3.84
C ARG A 68 22.05 -25.82 3.75
N ILE A 69 22.21 -24.83 4.62
CA ILE A 69 23.44 -24.00 4.65
C ILE A 69 24.67 -24.87 4.89
N GLN A 70 24.60 -25.83 5.82
CA GLN A 70 25.70 -26.76 6.04
C GLN A 70 26.00 -27.63 4.82
N SER A 71 24.97 -28.10 4.12
CA SER A 71 25.12 -28.85 2.87
C SER A 71 25.76 -28.00 1.77
N ASP A 72 25.29 -26.76 1.61
CA ASP A 72 25.79 -25.82 0.62
C ASP A 72 27.26 -25.48 0.86
N LEU A 73 27.62 -25.14 2.10
CA LEU A 73 29.02 -24.83 2.47
C LEU A 73 29.94 -26.01 2.23
N ARG A 74 29.52 -27.26 2.53
CA ARG A 74 30.31 -28.45 2.20
C ARG A 74 30.51 -28.62 0.70
N GLY A 75 29.44 -28.49 -0.09
CA GLY A 75 29.52 -28.59 -1.54
C GLY A 75 30.41 -27.51 -2.16
N ILE A 76 30.34 -26.28 -1.65
CA ILE A 76 31.18 -25.17 -2.08
C ILE A 76 32.66 -25.47 -1.81
N VAL A 77 33.01 -25.93 -0.62
CA VAL A 77 34.38 -26.30 -0.26
C VAL A 77 34.89 -27.44 -1.13
N GLU A 78 34.10 -28.50 -1.32
CA GLU A 78 34.48 -29.64 -2.17
C GLU A 78 34.71 -29.22 -3.62
N PHE A 79 33.85 -28.35 -4.18
CA PHE A 79 34.07 -27.83 -5.53
C PHE A 79 35.29 -26.91 -5.62
N ALA A 80 35.52 -26.06 -4.62
CA ALA A 80 36.68 -25.17 -4.57
C ALA A 80 38.00 -25.95 -4.47
N GLU A 81 38.08 -26.99 -3.63
CA GLU A 81 39.25 -27.86 -3.49
C GLU A 81 39.59 -28.61 -4.79
N ASN A 82 38.56 -28.96 -5.56
CA ASN A 82 38.70 -29.60 -6.88
C ASN A 82 38.92 -28.60 -8.03
N GLY A 83 39.10 -27.30 -7.73
CA GLY A 83 39.32 -26.25 -8.72
C GLY A 83 38.08 -25.88 -9.56
N ASN A 84 36.89 -26.36 -9.18
CA ASN A 84 35.64 -26.11 -9.89
C ASN A 84 34.90 -24.90 -9.31
N MET A 85 35.45 -23.71 -9.56
CA MET A 85 34.90 -22.46 -9.04
C MET A 85 33.53 -22.08 -9.61
N ILE A 86 33.18 -22.57 -10.81
CA ILE A 86 31.87 -22.32 -11.42
C ILE A 86 30.76 -22.97 -10.60
N ASN A 87 30.94 -24.23 -10.19
CA ASN A 87 29.92 -24.93 -9.40
C ASN A 87 29.82 -24.37 -7.98
N ALA A 88 30.96 -23.98 -7.37
CA ALA A 88 30.96 -23.27 -6.09
C ALA A 88 30.16 -21.96 -6.18
N TYR A 89 30.40 -21.16 -7.22
CA TYR A 89 29.64 -19.93 -7.48
C TYR A 89 28.15 -20.19 -7.70
N GLN A 90 27.78 -21.25 -8.42
CA GLN A 90 26.37 -21.62 -8.63
C GLN A 90 25.65 -21.95 -7.32
N ILE A 91 26.26 -22.73 -6.41
CA ILE A 91 25.65 -23.03 -5.10
C ILE A 91 25.44 -21.74 -4.30
N ILE A 92 26.42 -20.83 -4.32
CA ILE A 92 26.31 -19.53 -3.64
C ILE A 92 25.12 -18.73 -4.17
N GLN A 93 25.05 -18.58 -5.50
CA GLN A 93 24.01 -17.78 -6.15
C GLN A 93 22.60 -18.35 -5.96
N PHE A 94 22.45 -19.66 -6.15
CA PHE A 94 21.12 -20.26 -6.26
C PHE A 94 20.60 -20.87 -4.96
N SER A 95 21.44 -21.04 -3.94
CA SER A 95 21.04 -21.67 -2.67
C SER A 95 21.52 -20.90 -1.44
N LEU A 96 22.83 -20.76 -1.23
CA LEU A 96 23.38 -20.25 0.03
C LEU A 96 22.87 -18.83 0.36
N ASN A 97 22.85 -17.93 -0.62
CA ASN A 97 22.34 -16.56 -0.45
C ASN A 97 20.87 -16.55 0.03
N HIS A 98 20.04 -17.44 -0.52
CA HIS A 98 18.64 -17.53 -0.16
C HIS A 98 18.46 -18.03 1.29
N GLU A 99 19.18 -19.07 1.68
CA GLU A 99 19.07 -19.64 3.03
C GLU A 99 19.64 -18.69 4.10
N LEU A 100 20.76 -18.01 3.81
CA LEU A 100 21.28 -16.96 4.70
C LEU A 100 20.30 -15.79 4.86
N ALA A 101 19.58 -15.41 3.79
CA ALA A 101 18.52 -14.41 3.88
C ALA A 101 17.36 -14.88 4.76
N ASN A 102 16.97 -16.16 4.69
CA ASN A 102 15.94 -16.72 5.57
C ASN A 102 16.37 -16.72 7.04
N VAL A 103 17.62 -17.09 7.32
CA VAL A 103 18.20 -17.02 8.68
C VAL A 103 18.23 -15.59 9.18
N LYS A 104 18.66 -14.64 8.35
CA LYS A 104 18.64 -13.20 8.65
C LYS A 104 17.24 -12.73 9.01
N ASN A 105 16.25 -13.07 8.18
CA ASN A 105 14.86 -12.68 8.39
C ASN A 105 14.32 -13.24 9.71
N GLY A 106 14.45 -14.53 9.98
CA GLY A 106 13.92 -15.08 11.23
C GLY A 106 14.69 -14.63 12.48
N LEU A 107 15.97 -14.23 12.37
CA LEU A 107 16.70 -13.56 13.45
C LEU A 107 16.06 -12.20 13.77
N TYR A 108 15.76 -11.39 12.76
CA TYR A 108 15.02 -10.15 12.96
C TYR A 108 13.62 -10.42 13.53
N GLN A 109 12.91 -11.45 13.07
CA GLN A 109 11.63 -11.83 13.65
C GLN A 109 11.75 -12.20 15.14
N TYR A 110 12.78 -12.96 15.52
CA TYR A 110 13.04 -13.31 16.92
C TYR A 110 13.39 -12.08 17.78
N ILE A 111 14.22 -11.17 17.26
CA ILE A 111 14.54 -9.90 17.91
C ILE A 111 13.26 -9.08 18.11
N SER A 112 12.49 -8.85 17.04
CA SER A 112 11.23 -8.11 17.07
C SER A 112 10.17 -8.76 17.97
N SER A 113 10.20 -10.09 18.13
CA SER A 113 9.27 -10.82 18.99
C SER A 113 9.60 -10.70 20.48
N ASN A 114 10.89 -10.52 20.81
CA ASN A 114 11.38 -10.36 22.18
C ASN A 114 11.56 -8.90 22.60
N LYS A 115 11.46 -7.94 21.68
CA LYS A 115 11.51 -6.51 21.98
C LYS A 115 10.23 -6.12 22.74
N GLU A 116 10.38 -5.63 23.98
CA GLU A 116 9.23 -5.19 24.79
C GLU A 116 8.50 -4.00 24.13
N GLU A 117 9.26 -3.04 23.59
CA GLU A 117 8.74 -1.85 22.87
C GLU A 117 9.12 -1.91 21.38
N LEU A 118 8.12 -1.82 20.50
CA LEU A 118 8.33 -1.80 19.05
C LEU A 118 8.51 -0.37 18.54
N LEU A 119 9.49 -0.13 17.67
CA LEU A 119 9.75 1.16 17.04
C LEU A 119 9.15 1.22 15.63
N VAL A 120 8.11 2.03 15.44
CA VAL A 120 7.47 2.25 14.13
C VAL A 120 7.84 3.64 13.59
N GLY A 121 8.36 3.65 12.37
CA GLY A 121 8.74 4.85 11.66
C GLY A 121 7.65 5.38 10.75
N VAL A 122 7.07 6.54 11.05
CA VAL A 122 6.20 7.26 10.12
C VAL A 122 7.08 8.13 9.23
N TYR A 123 7.05 7.87 7.92
CA TYR A 123 8.07 8.39 7.00
C TYR A 123 7.48 9.06 5.77
N LEU A 124 8.07 10.20 5.38
CA LEU A 124 7.81 10.88 4.11
C LEU A 124 9.10 11.51 3.59
N PRO A 125 9.58 11.17 2.37
CA PRO A 125 10.90 11.57 1.90
C PRO A 125 11.17 13.09 1.96
N ASN A 126 10.22 13.92 1.52
CA ASN A 126 10.46 15.36 1.32
C ASN A 126 10.02 16.26 2.47
N ASN A 127 9.38 15.72 3.51
CA ASN A 127 8.89 16.55 4.61
C ASN A 127 8.61 15.69 5.84
N ASN A 128 8.83 16.23 7.03
CA ASN A 128 8.47 15.53 8.24
C ASN A 128 6.94 15.32 8.30
N PRO A 129 6.45 14.08 8.51
CA PRO A 129 5.02 13.79 8.59
C PRO A 129 4.23 14.64 9.58
N LEU A 130 4.85 15.07 10.70
CA LEU A 130 4.21 15.95 11.70
C LEU A 130 3.77 17.29 11.11
N LYS A 131 4.41 17.77 10.04
CA LYS A 131 4.11 19.05 9.40
C LYS A 131 3.00 18.96 8.35
N VAL A 132 2.69 17.76 7.86
CA VAL A 132 1.79 17.56 6.71
C VAL A 132 0.53 16.76 7.04
N MET A 133 0.58 15.89 8.05
CA MET A 133 -0.56 15.09 8.46
C MET A 133 -1.57 15.93 9.24
N PRO A 134 -2.88 15.63 9.14
CA PRO A 134 -3.87 16.23 10.03
C PRO A 134 -3.53 15.93 11.49
N GLU A 135 -3.64 16.94 12.37
CA GLU A 135 -3.33 16.82 13.79
C GLU A 135 -4.11 15.67 14.47
N ASN A 136 -5.41 15.53 14.15
CA ASN A 136 -6.24 14.44 14.68
C ASN A 136 -5.71 13.05 14.30
N ARG A 137 -5.08 12.91 13.13
CA ARG A 137 -4.47 11.66 12.70
C ARG A 137 -3.20 11.35 13.50
N ILE A 138 -2.36 12.36 13.74
CA ILE A 138 -1.16 12.23 14.58
C ILE A 138 -1.58 11.80 15.99
N LYS A 139 -2.55 12.50 16.59
CA LYS A 139 -3.08 12.19 17.92
C LYS A 139 -3.64 10.77 18.01
N ALA A 140 -4.42 10.34 17.03
CA ALA A 140 -4.96 8.98 16.98
C ALA A 140 -3.86 7.90 16.92
N LEU A 141 -2.86 8.08 16.05
CA LEU A 141 -1.73 7.16 15.93
C LEU A 141 -0.91 7.08 17.22
N VAL A 142 -0.57 8.22 17.81
CA VAL A 142 0.22 8.29 19.06
C VAL A 142 -0.56 7.66 20.22
N ALA A 143 -1.86 7.95 20.33
CA ALA A 143 -2.70 7.37 21.38
C ALA A 143 -2.77 5.84 21.26
N GLU A 144 -2.91 5.32 20.05
CA GLU A 144 -2.96 3.87 19.82
C GLU A 144 -1.60 3.18 20.01
N ALA A 145 -0.52 3.83 19.60
CA ALA A 145 0.83 3.33 19.80
C ALA A 145 1.15 3.18 21.30
N LYS A 146 0.75 4.16 22.13
CA LYS A 146 0.87 4.08 23.60
C LYS A 146 0.14 2.88 24.20
N LYS A 147 -1.08 2.57 23.73
CA LYS A 147 -1.86 1.41 24.24
C LYS A 147 -1.20 0.07 23.92
N THR A 148 -0.43 0.00 22.84
CA THR A 148 0.14 -1.24 22.31
C THR A 148 1.62 -1.41 22.62
N ASN A 149 2.19 -0.57 23.49
CA ASN A 149 3.63 -0.50 23.77
C ASN A 149 4.46 -0.37 22.48
N THR A 150 4.08 0.60 21.66
CA THR A 150 4.73 0.94 20.39
C THR A 150 5.21 2.39 20.47
N LYS A 151 6.48 2.62 20.14
CA LYS A 151 7.07 3.95 19.99
C LYS A 151 6.95 4.43 18.54
N LEU A 152 6.41 5.62 18.34
CA LEU A 152 6.35 6.27 17.03
C LEU A 152 7.46 7.30 16.89
N ILE A 153 8.14 7.24 15.75
CA ILE A 153 9.08 8.26 15.31
C ILE A 153 8.64 8.81 13.95
N PHE A 154 8.80 10.11 13.73
CA PHE A 154 8.40 10.80 12.49
C PHE A 154 9.62 11.44 11.84
N PHE A 155 9.89 11.08 10.58
CA PHE A 155 11.11 11.50 9.90
C PHE A 155 10.98 11.56 8.36
N SER A 156 11.98 12.17 7.74
CA SER A 156 12.15 12.38 6.31
C SER A 156 13.56 11.99 5.86
N ASP A 157 13.89 12.13 4.58
CA ASP A 157 15.21 11.79 4.05
C ASP A 157 16.35 12.55 4.75
N GLU A 158 16.12 13.83 5.03
CA GLU A 158 17.10 14.71 5.68
C GLU A 158 17.44 14.27 7.12
N ASP A 159 16.59 13.44 7.73
CA ASP A 159 16.77 12.99 9.11
C ASP A 159 17.56 11.66 9.20
N VAL A 160 17.87 11.00 8.07
CA VAL A 160 18.47 9.66 8.03
C VAL A 160 20.00 9.73 8.02
N LEU A 161 20.64 9.00 8.93
CA LEU A 161 22.08 8.80 9.00
C LEU A 161 22.44 7.37 8.55
N LEU A 162 22.76 7.21 7.26
CA LEU A 162 23.06 5.90 6.68
C LEU A 162 24.29 5.22 7.31
N GLU A 163 25.38 5.96 7.50
CA GLU A 163 26.64 5.43 8.06
C GLU A 163 26.47 4.78 9.44
N HIS A 164 25.53 5.30 10.24
CA HIS A 164 25.31 4.89 11.62
C HIS A 164 24.05 4.03 11.79
N LYS A 165 23.30 3.74 10.71
CA LYS A 165 21.98 3.10 10.74
C LYS A 165 21.03 3.78 11.77
N GLN A 166 21.02 5.11 11.79
CA GLN A 166 20.28 5.94 12.75
C GLN A 166 19.37 6.96 12.07
N VAL A 167 18.40 7.49 12.82
CA VAL A 167 17.49 8.55 12.40
C VAL A 167 17.41 9.62 13.49
N HIS A 168 17.60 10.89 13.10
CA HIS A 168 17.30 12.08 13.92
C HIS A 168 15.81 12.38 13.88
N ALA A 169 15.04 11.53 14.55
CA ALA A 169 13.61 11.53 14.39
C ALA A 169 12.89 12.50 15.33
N SER A 170 11.66 12.80 14.96
CA SER A 170 10.74 13.60 15.79
C SER A 170 9.80 12.67 16.53
N VAL A 171 9.61 12.89 17.82
CA VAL A 171 8.70 12.15 18.69
C VAL A 171 7.63 13.10 19.19
N TRP A 172 6.37 12.70 19.08
CA TRP A 172 5.25 13.51 19.57
C TRP A 172 4.85 13.08 20.98
N ASN A 173 5.00 13.97 21.96
CA ASN A 173 4.63 13.73 23.35
C ASN A 173 3.85 14.91 23.95
N MET A 174 2.67 14.64 24.52
CA MET A 174 1.82 15.63 25.22
C MET A 174 1.71 16.98 24.49
N ASP A 175 1.38 16.93 23.19
CA ASP A 175 1.24 18.09 22.30
C ASP A 175 2.52 18.87 22.00
N SER A 176 3.69 18.26 22.21
CA SER A 176 4.99 18.82 21.86
C SER A 176 5.82 17.86 21.00
N GLU A 177 6.58 18.43 20.06
CA GLU A 177 7.60 17.71 19.28
C GLU A 177 8.90 17.70 20.07
N GLN A 178 9.50 16.53 20.22
CA GLN A 178 10.85 16.34 20.74
C GLN A 178 11.73 15.68 19.68
N LYS A 179 13.01 16.01 19.63
CA LYS A 179 13.97 15.37 18.74
C LYS A 179 14.72 14.29 19.51
N GLU A 180 14.85 13.12 18.90
CA GLU A 180 15.59 12.00 19.46
C GLU A 180 16.37 11.31 18.34
N THR A 181 17.60 10.88 18.65
CA THR A 181 18.34 10.00 17.75
C THR A 181 17.99 8.55 18.10
N THR A 182 17.51 7.81 17.12
CA THR A 182 17.06 6.42 17.27
C THR A 182 17.75 5.53 16.24
N PRO A 183 17.90 4.21 16.48
CA PRO A 183 18.26 3.30 15.40
C PRO A 183 17.18 3.32 14.31
N PHE A 184 17.44 2.71 13.16
CA PHE A 184 16.40 2.46 12.17
C PHE A 184 15.16 1.80 12.82
N PRO A 185 13.94 2.20 12.41
CA PRO A 185 12.71 1.63 12.94
C PRO A 185 12.60 0.15 12.58
N ASP A 186 11.83 -0.61 13.36
CA ASP A 186 11.56 -2.02 13.10
C ASP A 186 10.63 -2.21 11.88
N VAL A 187 9.86 -1.18 11.54
CA VAL A 187 8.94 -1.13 10.39
C VAL A 187 8.61 0.32 10.02
N ILE A 188 8.38 0.57 8.74
CA ILE A 188 8.04 1.90 8.22
C ILE A 188 6.58 1.98 7.74
N ASP A 189 5.83 2.91 8.36
CA ASP A 189 4.57 3.47 7.86
C ASP A 189 4.87 4.65 6.92
N ASN A 190 5.11 4.34 5.64
CA ASN A 190 5.37 5.37 4.64
C ASN A 190 4.08 6.07 4.20
N ILE A 191 4.05 7.40 4.32
CA ILE A 191 2.93 8.22 3.88
C ILE A 191 3.19 8.87 2.53
N GLY A 192 2.14 9.06 1.74
CA GLY A 192 2.23 9.72 0.44
C GLY A 192 2.84 8.82 -0.64
N MET A 193 1.99 8.22 -1.46
CA MET A 193 2.43 7.32 -2.53
C MET A 193 2.96 8.13 -3.72
N ARG A 194 4.13 7.74 -4.23
CA ARG A 194 4.83 8.43 -5.32
C ARG A 194 5.18 7.47 -6.45
N GLU A 195 5.40 8.03 -7.63
CA GLU A 195 5.85 7.28 -8.81
C GLU A 195 7.35 6.94 -8.75
N SER A 196 8.14 7.70 -7.99
CA SER A 196 9.58 7.48 -7.81
C SER A 196 9.98 7.53 -6.33
N GLN A 197 10.86 6.60 -5.94
CA GLN A 197 11.49 6.51 -4.62
C GLN A 197 12.78 7.34 -4.62
N SER A 198 13.15 7.92 -3.47
CA SER A 198 14.46 8.57 -3.32
C SER A 198 15.57 7.53 -3.12
N GLU A 199 16.83 7.93 -3.29
CA GLU A 199 17.97 7.06 -3.02
C GLU A 199 17.99 6.57 -1.57
N ILE A 200 17.67 7.46 -0.62
CA ILE A 200 17.55 7.13 0.80
C ILE A 200 16.39 6.16 1.04
N GLU A 201 15.23 6.38 0.40
CA GLU A 201 14.10 5.45 0.50
C GLU A 201 14.49 4.05 0.00
N ASN A 202 15.25 3.93 -1.08
CA ASN A 202 15.71 2.64 -1.60
C ASN A 202 16.59 1.92 -0.58
N VAL A 203 17.58 2.61 -0.01
CA VAL A 203 18.46 2.04 1.03
C VAL A 203 17.68 1.63 2.28
N LEU A 204 16.66 2.39 2.67
CA LEU A 204 15.77 2.03 3.78
C LEU A 204 14.93 0.79 3.45
N ARG A 205 14.41 0.67 2.23
CA ARG A 205 13.60 -0.49 1.79
C ARG A 205 14.41 -1.79 1.75
N ASP A 206 15.72 -1.71 1.57
CA ASP A 206 16.62 -2.87 1.62
C ASP A 206 16.85 -3.37 3.06
N GLN A 207 16.60 -2.53 4.07
CA GLN A 207 16.95 -2.82 5.47
C GLN A 207 15.74 -2.92 6.40
N VAL A 208 14.66 -2.22 6.09
CA VAL A 208 13.47 -2.08 6.95
C VAL A 208 12.22 -2.36 6.13
N PRO A 209 11.26 -3.17 6.64
CA PRO A 209 10.02 -3.43 5.93
C PRO A 209 9.12 -2.19 5.88
N PHE A 210 8.59 -1.89 4.70
CA PHE A 210 7.57 -0.85 4.48
C PHE A 210 6.19 -1.49 4.42
N ILE A 211 5.16 -0.81 4.93
CA ILE A 211 3.80 -1.38 4.97
C ILE A 211 2.91 -0.94 3.80
N LYS A 212 3.27 0.11 3.05
CA LYS A 212 2.44 0.67 1.97
C LYS A 212 3.13 0.62 0.62
N PHE A 213 2.50 -0.07 -0.33
CA PHE A 213 2.94 -0.17 -1.73
C PHE A 213 1.93 0.44 -2.71
N GLY A 214 2.45 1.12 -3.72
CA GLY A 214 1.64 1.79 -4.74
C GLY A 214 0.93 0.80 -5.65
N ILE A 215 -0.30 1.12 -6.02
CA ILE A 215 -1.02 0.52 -7.14
C ILE A 215 -1.04 1.56 -8.25
N GLY A 216 -0.94 1.10 -9.50
CA GLY A 216 -0.91 1.96 -10.67
C GLY A 216 -2.11 2.92 -10.78
N ASN A 217 -2.16 3.66 -11.88
CA ASN A 217 -3.19 4.70 -12.08
C ASN A 217 -4.64 4.18 -11.99
N LYS A 218 -5.60 5.12 -11.90
CA LYS A 218 -7.05 4.84 -11.76
C LYS A 218 -7.64 3.92 -12.84
N LEU A 219 -6.98 3.77 -13.99
CA LEU A 219 -7.44 2.89 -15.07
C LEU A 219 -6.89 1.48 -14.99
N PHE A 220 -5.71 1.32 -14.40
CA PHE A 220 -5.01 0.05 -14.37
C PHE A 220 -5.88 -1.04 -13.74
N LEU A 221 -6.46 -0.78 -12.56
CA LEU A 221 -7.29 -1.78 -11.88
C LEU A 221 -8.49 -2.23 -12.73
N PRO A 222 -9.39 -1.34 -13.19
CA PRO A 222 -10.51 -1.79 -14.02
C PRO A 222 -10.07 -2.49 -15.31
N MET A 223 -8.97 -2.07 -15.94
CA MET A 223 -8.42 -2.73 -17.13
C MET A 223 -7.91 -4.14 -16.81
N GLU A 224 -7.16 -4.31 -15.73
CA GLU A 224 -6.67 -5.62 -15.29
C GLU A 224 -7.83 -6.56 -14.91
N LEU A 225 -8.88 -6.06 -14.26
CA LEU A 225 -10.07 -6.86 -13.94
C LEU A 225 -10.75 -7.38 -15.21
N VAL A 226 -10.89 -6.55 -16.24
CA VAL A 226 -11.47 -6.97 -17.53
C VAL A 226 -10.57 -7.97 -18.24
N LYS A 227 -9.27 -7.67 -18.33
CA LYS A 227 -8.25 -8.54 -18.97
C LYS A 227 -8.24 -9.94 -18.34
N ARG A 228 -8.36 -10.01 -17.01
CA ARG A 228 -8.40 -11.25 -16.23
C ARG A 228 -9.79 -11.91 -16.18
N LYS A 229 -10.79 -11.36 -16.87
CA LYS A 229 -12.19 -11.81 -16.81
C LYS A 229 -12.71 -11.94 -15.36
N SER A 230 -12.27 -11.02 -14.50
CA SER A 230 -12.60 -11.03 -13.08
C SER A 230 -14.12 -10.92 -12.88
N PRO A 231 -14.72 -11.71 -11.98
CA PRO A 231 -16.13 -11.60 -11.66
C PRO A 231 -16.49 -10.23 -11.05
N PHE A 232 -15.50 -9.47 -10.58
CA PHE A 232 -15.71 -8.14 -10.02
C PHE A 232 -15.80 -7.03 -11.07
N ALA A 233 -15.35 -7.26 -12.31
CA ALA A 233 -15.41 -6.27 -13.39
C ALA A 233 -16.84 -5.75 -13.63
N LYS A 234 -17.86 -6.60 -13.39
CA LYS A 234 -19.28 -6.25 -13.54
C LYS A 234 -19.76 -5.14 -12.60
N TYR A 235 -19.09 -4.94 -11.46
CA TYR A 235 -19.48 -3.90 -10.50
C TYR A 235 -18.94 -2.52 -10.88
N PHE A 236 -17.89 -2.46 -11.72
CA PHE A 236 -17.34 -1.18 -12.16
C PHE A 236 -18.27 -0.50 -13.15
N ILE A 237 -18.37 0.82 -13.04
CA ILE A 237 -19.19 1.62 -13.95
C ILE A 237 -18.55 1.60 -15.34
N PRO A 238 -19.30 1.24 -16.41
CA PRO A 238 -18.77 1.22 -17.77
C PRO A 238 -18.11 2.55 -18.13
N PHE A 239 -16.90 2.49 -18.66
CA PHE A 239 -16.14 3.66 -19.08
C PHE A 239 -15.32 3.34 -20.34
N LYS A 240 -14.83 4.39 -21.01
CA LYS A 240 -13.82 4.32 -22.07
C LYS A 240 -12.78 5.42 -21.88
N LEU A 241 -11.54 5.14 -22.25
CA LEU A 241 -10.52 6.16 -22.44
C LEU A 241 -10.88 7.00 -23.67
N ILE A 242 -10.83 8.33 -23.54
CA ILE A 242 -11.11 9.24 -24.64
C ILE A 242 -9.81 9.48 -25.41
N ASN A 243 -9.57 8.70 -26.45
CA ASN A 243 -8.41 8.89 -27.34
C ASN A 243 -8.68 9.93 -28.44
N ASN A 244 -9.96 10.19 -28.72
CA ASN A 244 -10.45 11.21 -29.62
C ASN A 244 -11.91 11.54 -29.26
N GLU A 245 -12.42 12.60 -29.85
CA GLU A 245 -13.78 13.13 -29.65
C GLU A 245 -14.84 12.08 -30.00
N GLU A 246 -14.65 11.35 -31.10
CA GLU A 246 -15.59 10.35 -31.60
C GLU A 246 -15.83 9.22 -30.60
N VAL A 247 -14.81 8.79 -29.85
CA VAL A 247 -14.98 7.77 -28.79
C VAL A 247 -15.96 8.26 -27.73
N ALA A 248 -15.84 9.53 -27.30
CA ALA A 248 -16.73 10.12 -26.31
C ALA A 248 -18.13 10.33 -26.87
N ILE A 249 -18.26 10.87 -28.09
CA ILE A 249 -19.54 11.09 -28.76
C ILE A 249 -20.31 9.77 -28.90
N ASN A 250 -19.69 8.73 -29.46
CA ASN A 250 -20.30 7.42 -29.62
C ASN A 250 -20.74 6.83 -28.28
N PHE A 251 -19.92 6.97 -27.24
CA PHE A 251 -20.28 6.50 -25.90
C PHE A 251 -21.49 7.27 -25.32
N ILE A 252 -21.57 8.59 -25.53
CA ILE A 252 -22.72 9.42 -25.13
C ILE A 252 -23.98 9.01 -25.90
N TYR A 253 -23.88 8.70 -27.19
CA TYR A 253 -25.02 8.23 -27.97
C TYR A 253 -25.63 6.95 -27.41
N VAL A 254 -24.79 6.03 -26.93
CA VAL A 254 -25.22 4.77 -26.31
C VAL A 254 -25.77 4.99 -24.90
N GLN A 255 -25.02 5.68 -24.04
CA GLN A 255 -25.37 5.81 -22.61
C GLN A 255 -26.38 6.92 -22.30
N LYS A 256 -26.59 7.87 -23.23
CA LYS A 256 -27.39 9.11 -23.14
C LYS A 256 -26.91 10.12 -22.10
N LYS A 257 -26.46 9.65 -20.94
CA LYS A 257 -25.95 10.49 -19.86
C LYS A 257 -24.64 9.94 -19.31
N VAL A 258 -23.62 10.78 -19.29
CA VAL A 258 -22.25 10.38 -18.96
C VAL A 258 -21.58 11.40 -18.05
N VAL A 259 -20.43 11.00 -17.52
CA VAL A 259 -19.48 11.83 -16.82
C VAL A 259 -18.15 11.77 -17.57
N ILE A 260 -17.60 12.93 -17.92
CA ILE A 260 -16.23 13.06 -18.43
C ILE A 260 -15.36 13.56 -17.28
N LYS A 261 -14.27 12.86 -16.98
CA LYS A 261 -13.36 13.20 -15.88
C LYS A 261 -11.90 12.89 -16.24
N PRO A 262 -10.91 13.65 -15.74
CA PRO A 262 -9.51 13.36 -15.98
C PRO A 262 -9.07 12.07 -15.28
N ILE A 263 -8.08 11.37 -15.84
CA ILE A 263 -7.47 10.19 -15.21
C ILE A 263 -6.71 10.60 -13.94
N ALA A 264 -5.88 11.64 -14.08
CA ALA A 264 -5.06 12.20 -13.01
C ALA A 264 -5.72 13.49 -12.48
N GLY A 265 -6.72 13.33 -11.62
CA GLY A 265 -7.43 14.46 -11.00
C GLY A 265 -7.69 14.26 -9.52
N ARG A 266 -7.58 15.33 -8.74
CA ARG A 266 -7.88 15.36 -7.30
C ARG A 266 -9.12 16.24 -7.04
N GLN A 267 -9.87 15.92 -5.97
CA GLN A 267 -10.97 16.74 -5.42
C GLN A 267 -12.18 17.02 -6.34
N GLY A 268 -12.33 16.32 -7.45
CA GLY A 268 -13.48 16.47 -8.34
C GLY A 268 -13.53 17.80 -9.09
N GLN A 269 -12.35 18.32 -9.43
CA GLN A 269 -12.17 19.38 -10.43
C GLN A 269 -12.23 18.77 -11.85
N SER A 270 -12.64 19.57 -12.84
CA SER A 270 -12.76 19.15 -14.25
C SER A 270 -13.66 17.91 -14.47
N ILE A 271 -14.75 17.81 -13.70
CA ILE A 271 -15.80 16.79 -13.90
C ILE A 271 -16.96 17.41 -14.68
N TYR A 272 -17.23 16.85 -15.85
CA TYR A 272 -18.29 17.30 -16.76
C TYR A 272 -19.41 16.27 -16.83
N PHE A 273 -20.63 16.67 -16.48
CA PHE A 273 -21.81 15.85 -16.71
C PHE A 273 -22.42 16.21 -18.05
N VAL A 274 -22.52 15.23 -18.95
CA VAL A 274 -23.07 15.43 -20.30
C VAL A 274 -24.38 14.66 -20.41
N ASP A 275 -25.47 15.38 -20.71
CA ASP A 275 -26.81 14.83 -20.88
C ASP A 275 -27.28 15.07 -22.32
N LYS A 276 -27.54 14.01 -23.08
CA LYS A 276 -28.00 14.10 -24.46
C LYS A 276 -29.51 14.27 -24.49
N ILE A 277 -29.98 15.43 -24.95
CA ILE A 277 -31.39 15.78 -25.06
C ILE A 277 -31.70 16.06 -26.53
N ASN A 278 -32.42 15.15 -27.18
CA ASN A 278 -32.73 15.24 -28.61
C ASN A 278 -31.45 15.46 -29.46
N LYS A 279 -31.34 16.62 -30.11
CA LYS A 279 -30.20 17.01 -30.97
C LYS A 279 -29.11 17.81 -30.25
N HIS A 280 -29.29 18.09 -28.95
CA HIS A 280 -28.36 18.90 -28.16
C HIS A 280 -27.73 18.11 -27.02
N PHE A 281 -26.59 18.61 -26.55
CA PHE A 281 -25.85 18.09 -25.41
C PHE A 281 -25.78 19.15 -24.32
N VAL A 282 -26.31 18.81 -23.15
CA VAL A 282 -26.24 19.68 -21.97
C VAL A 282 -25.02 19.29 -21.17
N VAL A 283 -24.00 20.14 -21.18
CA VAL A 283 -22.77 19.96 -20.39
C VAL A 283 -22.90 20.77 -19.10
N LYS A 284 -22.64 20.13 -17.96
CA LYS A 284 -22.61 20.79 -16.65
C LYS A 284 -21.24 20.63 -16.01
N GLU A 285 -20.68 21.75 -15.59
CA GLU A 285 -19.43 21.85 -14.82
C GLU A 285 -19.71 22.71 -13.60
N HIS A 286 -19.67 22.13 -12.40
CA HIS A 286 -20.05 22.82 -11.17
C HIS A 286 -21.42 23.55 -11.27
N LYS A 287 -21.42 24.89 -11.28
CA LYS A 287 -22.62 25.74 -11.44
C LYS A 287 -22.87 26.16 -12.90
N LYS A 288 -21.90 25.97 -13.79
CA LYS A 288 -21.99 26.36 -15.20
C LYS A 288 -22.75 25.28 -15.98
N LYS A 289 -23.56 25.72 -16.93
CA LYS A 289 -24.35 24.87 -17.82
C LYS A 289 -24.22 25.40 -19.24
N TYR A 290 -23.85 24.51 -20.14
CA TYR A 290 -23.73 24.77 -21.56
C TYR A 290 -24.74 23.90 -22.31
N SER A 291 -25.29 24.42 -23.39
CA SER A 291 -26.08 23.65 -24.34
C SER A 291 -25.35 23.69 -25.67
N LEU A 292 -24.82 22.55 -26.10
CA LEU A 292 -23.92 22.44 -27.25
C LEU A 292 -24.58 21.59 -28.34
N MET A 293 -24.35 21.96 -29.60
CA MET A 293 -24.51 21.06 -30.73
C MET A 293 -23.37 20.03 -30.75
N GLU A 294 -23.50 18.99 -31.55
CA GLU A 294 -22.50 17.92 -31.61
C GLU A 294 -21.09 18.43 -31.95
N GLU A 295 -20.94 19.24 -33.00
CA GLU A 295 -19.65 19.81 -33.40
C GLU A 295 -19.03 20.68 -32.29
N GLN A 296 -19.86 21.48 -31.60
CA GLN A 296 -19.39 22.28 -30.46
C GLN A 296 -18.96 21.40 -29.28
N LEU A 297 -19.60 20.24 -29.09
CA LEU A 297 -19.19 19.27 -28.08
C LEU A 297 -17.89 18.56 -28.48
N LYS A 298 -17.68 18.26 -29.77
CA LYS A 298 -16.41 17.74 -30.28
C LYS A 298 -15.30 18.75 -30.02
N ASP A 299 -15.47 20.02 -30.40
CA ASP A 299 -14.50 21.08 -30.10
C ASP A 299 -14.21 21.22 -28.61
N PHE A 300 -15.24 21.12 -27.77
CA PHE A 300 -15.10 21.14 -26.32
C PHE A 300 -14.25 19.98 -25.81
N ILE A 301 -14.51 18.75 -26.28
CA ILE A 301 -13.76 17.56 -25.89
C ILE A 301 -12.33 17.64 -26.42
N GLY A 302 -12.11 18.08 -27.66
CA GLY A 302 -10.78 18.26 -28.23
C GLY A 302 -9.92 19.20 -27.40
N LYS A 303 -10.49 20.31 -26.90
CA LYS A 303 -9.80 21.20 -25.96
C LYS A 303 -9.44 20.51 -24.65
N LEU A 304 -10.32 19.69 -24.08
CA LEU A 304 -10.00 18.92 -22.88
C LEU A 304 -8.83 17.95 -23.13
N LEU A 305 -8.78 17.30 -24.29
CA LEU A 305 -7.70 16.36 -24.62
C LEU A 305 -6.34 17.05 -24.78
N LEU A 306 -6.30 18.35 -25.10
CA LEU A 306 -5.06 19.14 -25.06
C LEU A 306 -4.56 19.39 -23.63
N GLU A 307 -5.45 19.38 -22.64
CA GLU A 307 -5.10 19.61 -21.23
C GLU A 307 -4.67 18.31 -20.50
N GLY A 308 -5.01 17.15 -21.05
CA GLY A 308 -4.59 15.86 -20.52
C GLY A 308 -5.48 14.69 -20.91
N ASN A 309 -5.30 13.57 -20.21
CA ASN A 309 -6.03 12.34 -20.51
C ASN A 309 -7.35 12.26 -19.73
N TYR A 310 -8.44 12.01 -20.46
CA TYR A 310 -9.79 11.93 -19.91
C TYR A 310 -10.45 10.58 -20.17
N ILE A 311 -11.41 10.24 -19.32
CA ILE A 311 -12.32 9.11 -19.53
C ILE A 311 -13.76 9.58 -19.66
N VAL A 312 -14.54 8.85 -20.45
CA VAL A 312 -16.00 8.97 -20.47
C VAL A 312 -16.58 7.78 -19.73
N GLN A 313 -17.42 8.03 -18.73
CA GLN A 313 -18.00 7.02 -17.85
C GLN A 313 -19.52 7.15 -17.83
N LYS A 314 -20.26 6.04 -17.78
CA LYS A 314 -21.72 6.05 -17.65
C LYS A 314 -22.11 6.84 -16.39
N TYR A 315 -23.11 7.71 -16.48
CA TYR A 315 -23.65 8.35 -15.29
C TYR A 315 -24.54 7.37 -14.51
N VAL A 316 -24.14 7.03 -13.29
CA VAL A 316 -24.97 6.28 -12.34
C VAL A 316 -25.71 7.28 -11.46
N LYS A 317 -27.05 7.21 -11.50
CA LYS A 317 -27.91 8.07 -10.68
C LYS A 317 -28.04 7.49 -9.27
N ALA A 318 -27.21 7.99 -8.35
CA ALA A 318 -27.27 7.70 -6.92
C ALA A 318 -27.75 8.93 -6.15
N GLN A 319 -29.04 8.97 -5.81
CA GLN A 319 -29.66 10.06 -5.08
C GLN A 319 -30.60 9.53 -4.01
N THR A 320 -30.63 10.19 -2.86
CA THR A 320 -31.62 9.94 -1.80
C THR A 320 -33.04 10.27 -2.28
N LYS A 321 -34.06 9.80 -1.57
CA LYS A 321 -35.47 10.19 -1.75
C LYS A 321 -35.66 11.71 -1.74
N LYS A 322 -34.82 12.42 -0.99
CA LYS A 322 -34.79 13.89 -0.91
C LYS A 322 -33.97 14.56 -2.03
N LYS A 323 -33.51 13.80 -3.03
CA LYS A 323 -32.73 14.22 -4.22
C LYS A 323 -31.30 14.72 -3.92
N SER A 324 -30.75 14.43 -2.74
CA SER A 324 -29.33 14.67 -2.46
C SER A 324 -28.48 13.56 -3.12
N PRO A 325 -27.39 13.89 -3.84
CA PRO A 325 -26.47 12.88 -4.34
C PRO A 325 -25.77 12.18 -3.17
N PHE A 326 -25.46 10.90 -3.32
CA PHE A 326 -24.68 10.17 -2.33
C PHE A 326 -23.73 9.18 -2.99
N ASP A 327 -22.68 8.84 -2.24
CA ASP A 327 -21.89 7.63 -2.42
C ASP A 327 -21.67 6.97 -1.06
N ILE A 328 -21.12 5.76 -1.04
CA ILE A 328 -20.81 4.99 0.16
C ILE A 328 -19.32 4.70 0.13
N ARG A 329 -18.59 5.22 1.11
CA ARG A 329 -17.17 4.94 1.32
C ARG A 329 -17.05 3.68 2.17
N ALA A 330 -16.38 2.66 1.66
CA ALA A 330 -15.88 1.55 2.46
C ALA A 330 -14.37 1.69 2.61
N HIS A 331 -13.91 1.86 3.85
CA HIS A 331 -12.49 1.85 4.22
C HIS A 331 -12.15 0.48 4.80
N VAL A 332 -11.22 -0.21 4.15
CA VAL A 332 -10.75 -1.55 4.54
C VAL A 332 -9.25 -1.51 4.78
N GLN A 333 -8.79 -2.22 5.79
CA GLN A 333 -7.37 -2.29 6.18
C GLN A 333 -6.98 -3.73 6.53
N LYS A 334 -5.70 -4.06 6.43
CA LYS A 334 -5.15 -5.24 7.08
C LYS A 334 -5.11 -5.00 8.59
N ASN A 335 -5.50 -6.02 9.36
CA ASN A 335 -5.41 -6.00 10.82
C ASN A 335 -4.07 -6.56 11.32
N GLY A 336 -3.90 -6.70 12.63
CA GLY A 336 -2.70 -7.28 13.25
C GLY A 336 -2.43 -8.77 12.98
N HIS A 337 -3.23 -9.41 12.13
CA HIS A 337 -3.02 -10.77 11.64
C HIS A 337 -2.78 -10.79 10.11
N GLY A 338 -2.60 -9.63 9.48
CA GLY A 338 -2.44 -9.51 8.03
C GLY A 338 -3.73 -9.73 7.23
N ASN A 339 -4.88 -9.87 7.89
CA ASN A 339 -6.17 -10.13 7.25
C ASN A 339 -6.93 -8.84 6.94
N TRP A 340 -7.56 -8.76 5.77
CA TRP A 340 -8.43 -7.66 5.40
C TRP A 340 -9.68 -7.59 6.28
N VAL A 341 -9.90 -6.42 6.90
CA VAL A 341 -11.08 -6.11 7.71
C VAL A 341 -11.71 -4.79 7.27
N LEU A 342 -13.00 -4.64 7.56
CA LEU A 342 -13.72 -3.40 7.34
C LEU A 342 -13.49 -2.45 8.51
N THR A 343 -12.71 -1.39 8.30
CA THR A 343 -12.46 -0.37 9.33
C THR A 343 -13.69 0.51 9.52
N LYS A 344 -14.25 1.04 8.43
CA LYS A 344 -15.46 1.87 8.48
C LYS A 344 -16.17 1.83 7.13
N ILE A 345 -17.50 1.75 7.15
CA ILE A 345 -18.34 1.95 5.97
C ILE A 345 -19.39 3.01 6.27
N TYR A 346 -19.52 4.01 5.39
CA TYR A 346 -20.41 5.13 5.63
C TYR A 346 -20.84 5.83 4.34
N PRO A 347 -22.12 6.24 4.23
CA PRO A 347 -22.57 7.12 3.16
C PRO A 347 -21.98 8.53 3.31
N ARG A 348 -21.61 9.12 2.18
CA ARG A 348 -21.29 10.54 2.01
C ARG A 348 -22.45 11.17 1.24
N ILE A 349 -23.22 12.03 1.91
CA ILE A 349 -24.43 12.63 1.36
C ILE A 349 -24.13 14.09 1.02
N GLY A 350 -24.15 14.42 -0.26
CA GLY A 350 -23.87 15.77 -0.75
C GLY A 350 -25.04 16.73 -0.57
N ASN A 351 -24.76 18.00 -0.82
CA ASN A 351 -25.79 19.04 -0.89
C ASN A 351 -26.70 18.80 -2.11
N LYS A 352 -28.02 18.98 -1.97
CA LYS A 352 -29.01 18.90 -3.07
C LYS A 352 -28.71 19.84 -4.25
N LYS A 353 -28.00 20.94 -3.99
CA LYS A 353 -27.57 21.91 -5.01
C LYS A 353 -26.29 21.49 -5.75
N SER A 354 -25.65 20.40 -5.31
CA SER A 354 -24.46 19.80 -5.92
C SER A 354 -24.85 18.53 -6.67
N ILE A 355 -24.09 18.20 -7.71
CA ILE A 355 -24.18 16.91 -8.40
C ILE A 355 -23.25 15.88 -7.74
N LEU A 356 -22.26 16.34 -6.98
CA LEU A 356 -21.27 15.54 -6.26
C LEU A 356 -21.64 15.39 -4.79
N SER A 357 -21.33 14.21 -4.24
CA SER A 357 -21.53 13.79 -2.84
C SER A 357 -20.47 14.29 -1.85
N ASN A 358 -19.57 15.18 -2.28
CA ASN A 358 -18.44 15.65 -1.46
C ASN A 358 -18.91 16.32 -0.16
N ILE A 359 -18.49 15.77 0.98
CA ILE A 359 -18.79 16.30 2.32
C ILE A 359 -18.23 17.72 2.49
N SER A 360 -17.02 17.97 1.96
CA SER A 360 -16.36 19.30 2.02
C SER A 360 -17.14 20.44 1.37
N ARG A 361 -18.23 20.16 0.63
CA ARG A 361 -19.11 21.15 0.01
C ARG A 361 -20.47 21.26 0.70
N GLY A 362 -20.48 21.10 2.03
CA GLY A 362 -21.70 21.16 2.86
C GLY A 362 -22.54 19.89 2.79
N GLY A 363 -21.90 18.74 2.56
CA GLY A 363 -22.51 17.43 2.75
C GLY A 363 -22.41 16.97 4.20
N HIS A 364 -22.90 15.77 4.48
CA HIS A 364 -22.80 15.13 5.79
C HIS A 364 -22.63 13.61 5.62
N THR A 365 -22.38 12.93 6.73
CA THR A 365 -22.37 11.47 6.82
C THR A 365 -23.32 11.02 7.92
N GLU A 366 -23.71 9.75 7.89
CA GLU A 366 -24.51 9.07 8.91
C GLU A 366 -24.13 7.59 8.94
N GLU A 367 -24.64 6.82 9.90
CA GLU A 367 -24.41 5.38 9.96
C GLU A 367 -25.08 4.65 8.78
N LEU A 368 -24.36 3.67 8.20
CA LEU A 368 -24.79 2.97 6.99
C LEU A 368 -26.17 2.31 7.17
N SER A 369 -26.37 1.59 8.27
CA SER A 369 -27.61 0.88 8.58
C SER A 369 -28.81 1.83 8.63
N ASN A 370 -28.64 3.02 9.23
CA ASN A 370 -29.67 4.06 9.30
C ASN A 370 -29.98 4.63 7.92
N PHE A 371 -28.95 4.93 7.12
CA PHE A 371 -29.12 5.38 5.74
C PHE A 371 -29.88 4.35 4.90
N LEU A 372 -29.48 3.08 4.95
CA LEU A 372 -30.11 2.02 4.18
C LEU A 372 -31.55 1.77 4.62
N ARG A 373 -31.86 1.82 5.93
CA ARG A 373 -33.24 1.73 6.43
C ARG A 373 -34.10 2.88 5.94
N LYS A 374 -33.56 4.09 5.83
CA LYS A 374 -34.26 5.28 5.34
C LYS A 374 -34.48 5.25 3.83
N GLU A 375 -33.45 4.93 3.06
CA GLU A 375 -33.46 5.04 1.60
C GLU A 375 -33.91 3.75 0.89
N PHE A 376 -33.63 2.58 1.46
CA PHE A 376 -33.85 1.25 0.87
C PHE A 376 -34.58 0.28 1.82
N ILE A 377 -35.61 0.76 2.53
CA ILE A 377 -36.38 0.08 3.61
C ILE A 377 -36.43 -1.46 3.49
N SER A 378 -37.00 -2.01 2.41
CA SER A 378 -37.23 -3.46 2.24
C SER A 378 -35.96 -4.29 1.99
N ASN A 379 -34.84 -3.64 1.66
CA ASN A 379 -33.60 -4.29 1.25
C ASN A 379 -32.41 -3.89 2.13
N ALA A 380 -32.64 -3.09 3.17
CA ALA A 380 -31.57 -2.45 3.93
C ALA A 380 -30.53 -3.47 4.44
N HIS A 381 -30.98 -4.53 5.11
CA HIS A 381 -30.09 -5.56 5.65
C HIS A 381 -29.32 -6.32 4.56
N ASN A 382 -29.99 -6.69 3.47
CA ASN A 382 -29.36 -7.43 2.37
C ASN A 382 -28.32 -6.56 1.65
N LEU A 383 -28.62 -5.29 1.40
CA LEU A 383 -27.70 -4.33 0.79
C LEU A 383 -26.50 -4.04 1.69
N GLU A 384 -26.71 -3.96 3.00
CA GLU A 384 -25.63 -3.80 3.97
C GLU A 384 -24.65 -4.96 3.90
N ASN A 385 -25.15 -6.20 3.96
CA ASN A 385 -24.32 -7.41 3.84
C ASN A 385 -23.63 -7.47 2.46
N GLU A 386 -24.32 -7.12 1.37
CA GLU A 386 -23.76 -7.14 0.02
C GLU A 386 -22.64 -6.10 -0.13
N LEU A 387 -22.79 -4.89 0.41
CA LEU A 387 -21.75 -3.86 0.40
C LEU A 387 -20.51 -4.29 1.18
N ILE A 388 -20.69 -4.87 2.37
CA ILE A 388 -19.59 -5.37 3.23
C ILE A 388 -18.84 -6.49 2.52
N ASN A 389 -19.58 -7.51 2.05
CA ASN A 389 -19.01 -8.65 1.35
C ASN A 389 -18.31 -8.25 0.05
N LEU A 390 -18.92 -7.36 -0.75
CA LEU A 390 -18.29 -6.85 -1.96
C LEU A 390 -16.98 -6.13 -1.62
N SER A 391 -16.97 -5.32 -0.57
CA SER A 391 -15.79 -4.54 -0.19
C SER A 391 -14.62 -5.42 0.22
N LEU A 392 -14.85 -6.42 1.08
CA LEU A 392 -13.82 -7.36 1.52
C LEU A 392 -13.34 -8.27 0.38
N ASN A 393 -14.27 -8.82 -0.40
CA ASN A 393 -13.93 -9.75 -1.48
C ASN A 393 -13.22 -9.05 -2.65
N LEU A 394 -13.66 -7.84 -3.03
CA LEU A 394 -12.98 -7.06 -4.06
C LEU A 394 -11.57 -6.69 -3.61
N THR A 395 -11.40 -6.24 -2.37
CA THR A 395 -10.09 -5.88 -1.83
C THR A 395 -9.14 -7.08 -1.76
N THR A 396 -9.62 -8.23 -1.31
CA THR A 396 -8.83 -9.47 -1.30
C THR A 396 -8.40 -9.84 -2.73
N HIS A 397 -9.30 -9.68 -3.71
CA HIS A 397 -8.98 -9.95 -5.10
C HIS A 397 -7.97 -8.94 -5.70
N ILE A 398 -8.05 -7.67 -5.29
CA ILE A 398 -7.08 -6.64 -5.67
C ILE A 398 -5.69 -6.99 -5.13
N ASP A 399 -5.58 -7.34 -3.85
CA ASP A 399 -4.33 -7.74 -3.21
C ASP A 399 -3.63 -8.88 -4.00
N GLN A 400 -4.40 -9.89 -4.43
CA GLN A 400 -3.93 -11.00 -5.27
C GLN A 400 -3.45 -10.57 -6.66
N ILE A 401 -4.09 -9.57 -7.29
CA ILE A 401 -3.69 -9.07 -8.62
C ILE A 401 -2.34 -8.37 -8.54
N TYR A 402 -2.17 -7.51 -7.54
CA TYR A 402 -0.98 -6.67 -7.42
C TYR A 402 0.19 -7.39 -6.76
N ARG A 403 -0.04 -8.48 -6.02
CA ARG A 403 0.99 -9.19 -5.24
C ARG A 403 1.92 -8.23 -4.50
N SER A 404 1.35 -7.12 -4.06
CA SER A 404 2.02 -6.01 -3.42
C SER A 404 1.46 -5.95 -2.02
N ALA A 405 2.26 -5.62 -1.02
CA ALA A 405 1.77 -5.51 0.36
C ALA A 405 0.93 -4.23 0.53
N ILE A 406 -0.27 -4.22 -0.03
CA ILE A 406 -1.27 -3.18 0.20
C ILE A 406 -1.79 -3.37 1.63
N ASP A 407 -1.82 -2.31 2.42
CA ASP A 407 -2.33 -2.31 3.79
C ASP A 407 -3.75 -1.75 3.90
N GLU A 408 -4.13 -0.85 2.99
CA GLU A 408 -5.41 -0.14 3.07
C GLU A 408 -6.00 0.23 1.71
N LEU A 409 -7.33 0.18 1.61
CA LEU A 409 -8.07 0.64 0.44
C LEU A 409 -9.35 1.39 0.84
N GLY A 410 -9.68 2.42 0.07
CA GLY A 410 -10.96 3.13 0.12
C GLY A 410 -11.76 2.90 -1.14
N LEU A 411 -12.89 2.22 -1.02
CA LEU A 411 -13.80 1.94 -2.12
C LEU A 411 -14.93 2.97 -2.13
N ASP A 412 -15.13 3.63 -3.27
CA ASP A 412 -16.23 4.54 -3.50
C ASP A 412 -17.35 3.79 -4.23
N LEU A 413 -18.42 3.49 -3.50
CA LEU A 413 -19.54 2.67 -3.96
C LEU A 413 -20.81 3.51 -4.12
N THR A 414 -21.74 3.09 -4.97
CA THR A 414 -23.10 3.63 -5.00
C THR A 414 -24.13 2.54 -5.19
N ILE A 415 -25.38 2.85 -4.84
CA ILE A 415 -26.54 2.01 -5.13
C ILE A 415 -27.46 2.79 -6.07
N ASP A 416 -27.82 2.20 -7.21
CA ASP A 416 -28.76 2.82 -8.14
C ASP A 416 -30.23 2.55 -7.78
N ALA A 417 -31.15 3.12 -8.55
CA ALA A 417 -32.60 2.95 -8.33
C ALA A 417 -33.08 1.48 -8.47
N ASN A 418 -32.32 0.64 -9.18
CA ASN A 418 -32.58 -0.79 -9.33
C ASN A 418 -31.88 -1.62 -8.23
N LYS A 419 -31.33 -0.96 -7.21
CA LYS A 419 -30.62 -1.56 -6.08
C LYS A 419 -29.31 -2.25 -6.49
N ARG A 420 -28.77 -1.93 -7.67
CA ARG A 420 -27.48 -2.45 -8.12
C ARG A 420 -26.36 -1.63 -7.49
N ILE A 421 -25.38 -2.33 -6.94
CA ILE A 421 -24.16 -1.72 -6.42
C ILE A 421 -23.18 -1.47 -7.58
N TRP A 422 -22.59 -0.28 -7.57
CA TRP A 422 -21.57 0.16 -8.51
C TRP A 422 -20.30 0.60 -7.78
N VAL A 423 -19.14 0.23 -8.31
CA VAL A 423 -17.83 0.71 -7.88
C VAL A 423 -17.42 1.87 -8.77
N HIS A 424 -17.25 3.05 -8.18
CA HIS A 424 -16.77 4.24 -8.88
C HIS A 424 -15.26 4.23 -9.01
N GLU A 425 -14.58 4.10 -7.87
CA GLU A 425 -13.12 4.21 -7.74
C GLU A 425 -12.66 3.37 -6.54
N VAL A 426 -11.43 2.87 -6.62
CA VAL A 426 -10.70 2.28 -5.51
C VAL A 426 -9.46 3.13 -5.30
N ASN A 427 -9.26 3.63 -4.09
CA ASN A 427 -8.19 4.56 -3.75
C ASN A 427 -7.27 3.94 -2.70
N LEU A 428 -5.96 4.11 -2.87
CA LEU A 428 -5.00 3.90 -1.79
C LEU A 428 -5.03 5.06 -0.81
N ALA A 429 -4.72 4.77 0.45
CA ALA A 429 -4.62 5.74 1.53
C ALA A 429 -5.78 6.76 1.54
N PRO A 430 -7.05 6.30 1.67
CA PRO A 430 -8.20 7.19 1.62
C PRO A 430 -8.19 8.22 2.75
N GLN A 431 -8.90 9.32 2.53
CA GLN A 431 -9.19 10.28 3.61
C GLN A 431 -10.10 9.65 4.66
N THR A 432 -9.81 9.91 5.94
CA THR A 432 -10.42 9.26 7.11
C THR A 432 -10.82 10.25 8.20
N THR A 433 -11.14 11.49 7.82
CA THR A 433 -11.47 12.61 8.72
C THR A 433 -12.48 12.27 9.83
N PHE A 434 -13.36 11.30 9.63
CA PHE A 434 -14.42 10.92 10.58
C PHE A 434 -14.13 9.66 11.41
N HIS A 435 -12.98 9.02 11.21
CA HIS A 435 -12.64 7.72 11.82
C HIS A 435 -11.12 7.48 11.89
N GLU A 436 -10.36 8.52 12.29
CA GLU A 436 -8.89 8.43 12.43
C GLU A 436 -8.48 7.47 13.55
N GLU A 437 -9.28 7.33 14.62
CA GLU A 437 -9.02 6.39 15.71
C GLU A 437 -9.15 4.94 15.27
N GLU A 438 -10.24 4.58 14.58
CA GLU A 438 -10.43 3.23 14.03
C GLU A 438 -9.36 2.88 13.00
N ARG A 439 -8.92 3.88 12.21
CA ARG A 439 -7.80 3.73 11.29
C ARG A 439 -6.50 3.40 12.04
N ALA A 440 -6.21 4.15 13.10
CA ALA A 440 -4.98 4.00 13.88
C ALA A 440 -4.86 2.59 14.49
N VAL A 441 -5.96 2.02 14.99
CA VAL A 441 -6.01 0.65 15.53
C VAL A 441 -5.43 -0.35 14.53
N ASN A 442 -5.94 -0.36 13.30
CA ASN A 442 -5.46 -1.30 12.28
C ASN A 442 -4.07 -0.94 11.74
N THR A 443 -3.76 0.35 11.58
CA THR A 443 -2.42 0.78 11.13
C THR A 443 -1.34 0.32 12.11
N ILE A 444 -1.48 0.60 13.40
CA ILE A 444 -0.49 0.19 14.41
C ILE A 444 -0.44 -1.33 14.54
N ALA A 445 -1.59 -2.01 14.57
CA ALA A 445 -1.62 -3.46 14.66
C ALA A 445 -0.93 -4.13 13.45
N TYR A 446 -1.16 -3.62 12.24
CA TYR A 446 -0.52 -4.15 11.03
C TYR A 446 0.97 -3.81 10.97
N SER A 447 1.39 -2.62 11.40
CA SER A 447 2.83 -2.31 11.56
C SER A 447 3.51 -3.31 12.50
N ARG A 448 2.88 -3.62 13.65
CA ARG A 448 3.39 -4.64 14.57
C ARG A 448 3.44 -6.03 13.94
N PHE A 449 2.45 -6.39 13.13
CA PHE A 449 2.43 -7.64 12.38
C PHE A 449 3.60 -7.72 11.40
N ILE A 450 3.83 -6.68 10.58
CA ILE A 450 4.91 -6.65 9.60
C ILE A 450 6.28 -6.61 10.26
N ALA A 451 6.47 -5.87 11.35
CA ALA A 451 7.74 -5.86 12.07
C ALA A 451 8.14 -7.25 12.60
N LYS A 452 7.13 -8.08 12.95
CA LYS A 452 7.34 -9.43 13.46
C LYS A 452 7.43 -10.50 12.39
N ASN A 453 6.81 -10.32 11.23
CA ASN A 453 6.68 -11.36 10.21
C ASN A 453 7.39 -11.02 8.89
N GLY A 454 7.88 -9.79 8.73
CA GLY A 454 8.34 -9.27 7.45
C GLY A 454 7.17 -8.97 6.49
N ILE A 455 7.50 -8.66 5.24
CA ILE A 455 6.51 -8.40 4.20
C ILE A 455 5.91 -9.74 3.76
N VAL A 456 4.61 -9.92 3.99
CA VAL A 456 3.88 -11.13 3.58
C VAL A 456 3.22 -10.89 2.23
N PHE A 457 3.58 -11.71 1.24
CA PHE A 457 2.90 -11.77 -0.05
C PHE A 457 1.92 -12.95 -0.02
N ASN A 458 0.61 -12.65 -0.03
CA ASN A 458 -0.45 -13.66 -0.06
C ASN A 458 -0.77 -14.13 -1.48
#